data_AF-A0A9W7CYJ6-F1
#
_entry.id   AF-A0A9W7CYJ6-F1
#
_cell.length_a   1.000
_cell.length_b   1.000
_cell.length_c   1.000
_cell.angle_alpha   90.00
_cell.angle_beta   90.00
_cell.angle_gamma   90.00
#
_symmetry.space_group_name_H-M   'P 1'
#
loop_
_entity.id
_entity.type
_entity.pdbx_description
1 polymer ?
#
loop_
_entity_poly.entity_id
_entity_poly.type
_entity_poly.pdbx_seq_one_letter_code
_entity_poly.pdbx_strand_id
1 'polypeptide(L)' 'MRFKMKDLGDIHYILKMEVRRNRENKTMSISQHQYILDLLKKYKIEKSSAVTTPQLAGRELEPETNMSAAEIGAQNFDY' A
#
# COMPACT_ATOMS: atom_id res chain seq x y z
N MET A 1 33.47 -2.55 17.12
CA MET A 1 32.51 -1.49 17.47
C MET A 1 31.22 -2.15 17.94
N ARG A 2 30.75 -1.87 19.16
CA ARG A 2 29.43 -2.35 19.63
C ARG A 2 28.46 -1.17 19.50
N PHE A 3 27.51 -1.27 18.58
CA PHE A 3 26.43 -0.30 18.49
C PHE A 3 25.56 -0.44 19.74
N LYS A 4 25.38 0.65 20.47
CA LYS A 4 24.52 0.69 21.64
C LYS A 4 23.08 0.83 21.16
N MET A 5 22.36 -0.29 21.07
CA MET A 5 20.93 -0.26 20.74
C MET A 5 20.13 0.13 21.98
N LYS A 6 19.17 1.04 21.78
CA LYS A 6 18.19 1.42 22.80
C LYS A 6 16.94 0.58 22.58
N ASP A 7 16.43 -0.04 23.65
CA ASP A 7 15.12 -0.67 23.62
C ASP A 7 14.04 0.41 23.55
N LEU A 8 13.19 0.33 22.52
CA LEU A 8 12.08 1.26 22.29
C LEU A 8 10.72 0.64 22.68
N GLY A 9 10.73 -0.57 23.25
CA GLY A 9 9.53 -1.33 23.55
C GLY A 9 9.00 -2.10 22.34
N ASP A 10 7.71 -2.45 22.40
CA ASP A 10 7.09 -3.26 21.35
C ASP A 10 6.94 -2.47 20.04
N ILE A 11 7.13 -3.20 18.94
CA ILE A 11 7.00 -2.64 17.60
C ILE A 11 5.52 -2.55 17.21
N HIS A 12 5.09 -1.34 16.87
CA HIS A 12 3.71 -1.08 16.46
C HIS A 12 3.59 -0.71 14.98
N TYR A 13 4.63 -0.09 14.40
CA TYR A 13 4.62 0.30 12.99
C TYR A 13 5.99 0.13 12.34
N ILE A 14 6.00 -0.36 11.10
CA ILE A 14 7.17 -0.46 10.24
C ILE A 14 6.75 -0.07 8.82
N LEU A 15 7.37 0.94 8.21
CA LEU A 15 7.10 1.33 6.82
C LEU A 15 5.60 1.51 6.50
N LYS A 16 4.87 2.22 7.39
CA LYS A 16 3.40 2.42 7.32
C LYS A 16 2.56 1.14 7.50
N MET A 17 3.17 0.01 7.84
CA MET A 17 2.47 -1.21 8.22
C MET A 17 2.33 -1.29 9.74
N GLU A 18 1.10 -1.51 10.20
CA GLU A 18 0.79 -1.79 11.59
C GLU A 18 1.20 -3.23 11.94
N VAL A 19 1.89 -3.41 13.05
CA VAL A 19 2.28 -4.71 13.61
C VAL A 19 1.47 -4.96 14.87
N ARG A 20 0.75 -6.09 14.90
CA ARG A 20 0.04 -6.57 16.09
C ARG A 20 0.62 -7.90 16.52
N ARG A 21 1.16 -7.93 17.74
CA ARG A 21 1.77 -9.14 18.32
C ARG A 21 0.86 -9.69 19.42
N ASN A 22 0.44 -10.93 19.27
CA ASN A 22 -0.23 -11.68 20.33
C ASN A 22 0.78 -12.65 20.94
N ARG A 23 1.27 -12.36 22.15
CA ARG A 23 2.30 -13.14 22.82
C ARG A 23 1.78 -14.46 23.39
N GLU A 24 0.53 -14.51 23.82
CA GLU A 24 -0.13 -15.71 24.37
C GLU A 24 -0.27 -16.78 23.28
N ASN A 25 -0.81 -16.38 22.14
CA ASN A 25 -1.01 -17.25 20.98
C ASN A 25 0.25 -17.38 20.11
N LYS A 26 1.33 -16.68 20.45
CA LYS A 26 2.60 -16.63 19.70
C LYS A 26 2.41 -16.26 18.23
N THR A 27 1.45 -15.39 17.94
CA THR A 27 1.18 -14.91 16.58
C THR A 27 1.59 -13.45 16.41
N MET A 28 1.86 -13.09 15.16
CA MET A 28 2.13 -11.72 14.75
C MET A 28 1.39 -11.48 13.43
N SER A 29 0.63 -10.40 13.37
CA SER A 29 -0.03 -9.96 12.14
C SER A 29 0.48 -8.59 11.75
N ILE A 30 0.54 -8.38 10.43
CA ILE A 30 0.95 -7.12 9.83
C ILE A 30 -0.21 -6.67 8.95
N SER A 31 -0.59 -5.40 9.05
CA SER A 31 -1.66 -4.83 8.22
C SER A 31 -1.31 -3.44 7.74
N GLN A 32 -1.87 -3.03 6.60
CA GLN A 32 -1.80 -1.66 6.10
C GLN A 32 -3.14 -0.94 6.23
N HIS A 33 -3.99 -1.34 7.19
CA HIS A 33 -5.36 -0.85 7.27
C HIS A 33 -5.44 0.68 7.35
N GLN A 34 -4.69 1.31 8.27
CA GLN A 34 -4.66 2.77 8.38
C GLN A 34 -4.10 3.44 7.13
N TYR A 35 -3.03 2.88 6.55
CA TYR A 35 -2.45 3.41 5.33
C TYR A 35 -3.44 3.41 4.16
N ILE A 36 -4.23 2.33 4.00
CA ILE A 36 -5.29 2.25 3.00
C ILE A 36 -6.36 3.32 3.25
N LEU A 37 -6.81 3.50 4.50
CA LEU A 37 -7.78 4.55 4.84
C LEU A 37 -7.26 5.95 4.51
N ASP A 38 -5.98 6.21 4.77
CA ASP A 38 -5.34 7.49 4.46
C ASP A 38 -5.27 7.71 2.93
N LEU A 39 -4.99 6.67 2.14
CA LEU A 39 -5.02 6.73 0.68
C LEU A 39 -6.43 7.01 0.14
N LEU A 40 -7.45 6.30 0.66
CA LEU A 40 -8.84 6.51 0.25
C LEU A 40 -9.25 7.98 0.49
N LYS A 41 -8.88 8.54 1.64
CA LYS A 41 -9.13 9.94 1.98
C LYS A 41 -8.31 10.91 1.11
N LYS A 42 -7.03 10.62 0.84
CA LYS A 42 -6.16 11.44 -0.03
C LYS A 42 -6.81 11.63 -1.41
N TYR A 43 -7.39 10.58 -1.95
CA TYR A 43 -8.01 10.58 -3.28
C TYR A 43 -9.52 10.80 -3.27
N LYS A 44 -10.14 11.07 -2.11
CA LYS A 44 -11.57 11.36 -1.93
C LYS A 44 -12.50 10.24 -2.42
N ILE A 45 -12.09 8.99 -2.22
CA ILE A 45 -12.80 7.77 -2.65
C ILE A 45 -13.28 6.91 -1.48
N GLU A 46 -13.29 7.42 -0.25
CA GLU A 46 -13.69 6.69 0.96
C GLU A 46 -15.14 6.20 0.95
N LYS A 47 -16.00 6.74 0.07
CA LYS A 47 -17.39 6.32 -0.13
C LYS A 47 -17.61 5.47 -1.38
N SER A 48 -16.54 5.08 -2.08
CA SER A 48 -16.64 4.29 -3.29
C SER A 48 -17.06 2.86 -2.98
N SER A 49 -17.95 2.30 -3.79
CA SER A 49 -18.32 0.89 -3.70
C SER A 49 -17.20 0.00 -4.23
N ALA A 50 -16.99 -1.14 -3.57
CA ALA A 50 -16.11 -2.17 -4.09
C ALA A 50 -16.67 -2.70 -5.42
N VAL A 51 -15.81 -2.82 -6.42
CA VAL A 51 -16.10 -3.42 -7.72
C VAL A 51 -15.04 -4.46 -8.03
N THR A 52 -15.42 -5.52 -8.74
CA THR A 52 -14.50 -6.61 -9.09
C THR A 52 -13.32 -6.11 -9.94
N THR A 53 -13.59 -5.13 -10.82
CA THR A 53 -12.58 -4.53 -11.69
C THR A 53 -12.63 -3.01 -11.50
N PRO A 54 -11.58 -2.37 -10.96
CA PRO A 54 -11.53 -0.92 -10.76
C PRO A 54 -11.23 -0.21 -12.10
N GLN A 55 -12.12 -0.38 -13.06
CA GLN A 55 -12.08 0.24 -14.38
C GLN A 55 -13.40 0.97 -14.62
N LEU A 56 -13.35 2.05 -15.39
CA LEU A 56 -14.57 2.73 -15.85
C LEU A 56 -15.44 1.75 -16.64
N ALA A 57 -16.71 1.63 -16.25
CA ALA A 57 -17.65 0.74 -16.94
C ALA A 57 -17.78 1.14 -18.42
N GLY A 58 -17.77 0.15 -19.32
CA GLY A 58 -17.86 0.38 -20.77
C GLY A 58 -16.59 0.93 -21.41
N ARG A 59 -15.47 1.04 -20.68
CA ARG A 59 -14.18 1.43 -21.26
C ARG A 59 -13.54 0.23 -21.96
N GLU A 60 -13.39 0.31 -23.27
CA GLU A 60 -12.59 -0.61 -24.06
C GLU A 60 -11.10 -0.28 -23.89
N LEU A 61 -10.26 -1.33 -23.78
CA LEU A 61 -8.81 -1.17 -23.66
C LEU A 61 -8.20 -1.38 -25.04
N GLU A 62 -7.37 -0.42 -25.45
CA GLU A 62 -6.58 -0.54 -26.66
C GLU A 62 -5.14 -0.97 -26.30
N PRO A 63 -4.46 -1.75 -27.15
CA PRO A 63 -3.06 -2.05 -26.98
C PRO A 63 -2.21 -0.76 -27.00
N GLU A 64 -1.23 -0.66 -26.11
CA GLU A 64 -0.24 0.42 -26.15
C GLU A 64 0.66 0.22 -27.37
N THR A 65 0.51 1.09 -28.38
CA THR A 65 1.29 1.05 -29.64
C THR A 65 2.22 2.24 -29.79
N ASN A 66 2.08 3.26 -28.94
CA ASN A 66 2.77 4.55 -29.12
C ASN A 66 4.02 4.69 -28.26
N MET A 67 4.12 3.95 -27.15
CA MET A 67 5.27 3.99 -26.25
C MET A 67 6.08 2.71 -26.29
N SER A 68 7.41 2.86 -26.36
CA SER A 68 8.34 1.75 -26.14
C SER A 68 8.35 1.33 -24.66
N ALA A 69 8.78 0.10 -24.38
CA ALA A 69 8.87 -0.40 -23.01
C ALA A 69 9.74 0.47 -22.08
N ALA A 70 10.78 1.12 -22.63
CA ALA A 70 11.63 2.05 -21.89
C ALA A 70 10.90 3.33 -21.50
N GLU A 71 10.05 3.86 -22.39
CA GLU A 71 9.25 5.06 -22.14
C GLU A 71 8.10 4.77 -21.15
N ILE A 72 7.51 3.58 -21.20
CA ILE A 72 6.52 3.13 -20.21
C ILE A 72 7.14 3.06 -18.81
N GLY A 73 8.34 2.49 -18.69
CA GLY A 73 9.06 2.41 -17.42
C GLY A 73 9.54 3.76 -16.88
N ALA A 74 9.69 4.77 -17.75
CA ALA A 74 10.08 6.12 -17.38
C ALA A 74 8.89 7.02 -16.98
N GLN A 75 7.65 6.52 -17.05
CA GLN A 75 6.48 7.28 -16.62
C GLN A 75 6.61 7.60 -15.12
N ASN A 76 6.43 8.89 -14.79
CA ASN A 76 6.39 9.35 -13.41
C ASN A 76 5.06 8.93 -12.79
N PHE A 77 5.03 7.74 -12.24
CA PHE A 77 3.93 7.31 -11.41
C PHE A 77 4.14 7.77 -9.96
N ASP A 78 3.10 8.37 -9.38
CA ASP A 78 3.14 9.00 -8.05
C ASP A 78 2.98 8.00 -6.88
N TYR A 79 3.43 6.75 -7.08
CA TYR A 79 3.39 5.70 -6.04
C TYR A 79 4.71 5.52 -5.29
#